data_AF-A0A2P8WIC8-F1
#
_entry.id   AF-A0A2P8WIC8-F1
#
_cell.length_a   1.000
_cell.length_b   1.000
_cell.length_c   1.000
_cell.angle_alpha   90.00
_cell.angle_beta   90.00
_cell.angle_gamma   90.00
#
_symmetry.space_group_name_H-M   'P 1'
#
loop_
_entity.id
_entity.type
_entity.pdbx_description
1 polymer ?
#
loop_
_entity_poly.entity_id
_entity_poly.type
_entity_poly.pdbx_seq_one_letter_code
_entity_poly.pdbx_strand_id
1 'polypeptide(L)' 'MTASRVADLAEAFINHPGSEANFENFPHSVKRGILERIIQAKRPETRAKRVRETAELATHKYSREPVDP' A
#
# COMPACT_ATOMS: atom_id res chain seq x y z
N MET A 1 -11.11 -1.43 -15.43
CA MET A 1 -10.77 -0.18 -14.70
C MET A 1 -9.79 -0.47 -13.55
N THR A 2 -8.57 -0.89 -13.89
CA THR A 2 -7.51 -1.21 -12.90
C THR A 2 -6.50 -0.08 -12.76
N ALA A 3 -6.35 0.76 -13.79
CA ALA A 3 -5.39 1.86 -13.85
C ALA A 3 -5.56 2.91 -12.75
N SER A 4 -6.80 3.29 -12.42
CA SER A 4 -7.06 4.30 -11.37
C SER A 4 -6.71 3.82 -9.96
N ARG A 5 -6.47 2.52 -9.76
CA ARG A 5 -6.27 1.92 -8.43
C ARG A 5 -4.83 1.82 -7.97
N VAL A 6 -3.90 2.04 -8.90
CA VAL A 6 -2.46 2.11 -8.64
C VAL A 6 -2.01 3.57 -8.64
N ALA A 7 -2.70 4.42 -9.42
CA ALA A 7 -2.46 5.86 -9.48
C ALA A 7 -2.64 6.55 -8.12
N ASP A 8 -3.71 6.22 -7.37
CA ASP A 8 -3.95 6.84 -6.05
C ASP A 8 -2.90 6.43 -5.01
N LEU A 9 -2.39 5.21 -5.08
CA LEU A 9 -1.29 4.77 -4.22
C LEU A 9 0.03 5.44 -4.58
N ALA A 10 0.33 5.59 -5.87
CA ALA A 10 1.51 6.33 -6.33
C ALA A 10 1.47 7.80 -5.87
N GLU A 11 0.31 8.47 -5.99
CA GLU A 11 0.13 9.84 -5.48
C GLU A 11 0.33 9.92 -3.96
N ALA A 12 -0.13 8.91 -3.21
CA ALA A 12 0.10 8.87 -1.77
C ALA A 12 1.58 8.73 -1.45
N PHE A 13 2.34 7.91 -2.19
CA PHE A 13 3.78 7.78 -1.97
C PHE A 13 4.57 9.07 -2.17
N ILE A 14 4.14 9.95 -3.08
CA ILE A 14 4.75 11.29 -3.26
C ILE A 14 4.73 12.10 -1.95
N ASN A 15 3.68 11.95 -1.14
CA ASN A 15 3.54 12.65 0.15
C ASN A 15 4.33 11.99 1.29
N HIS A 16 4.90 10.79 1.06
CA HIS A 16 5.57 9.98 2.07
C HIS A 16 6.95 9.53 1.54
N PRO A 17 7.99 10.38 1.63
CA PRO A 17 9.30 10.06 1.07
C PRO A 17 9.86 8.72 1.56
N GLY A 18 10.37 7.91 0.61
CA GLY A 18 10.89 6.57 0.89
C GLY A 18 9.85 5.46 1.02
N SER A 19 8.55 5.79 1.06
CA SER A 19 7.47 4.80 1.13
C SER A 19 7.39 3.92 -0.12
N GLU A 20 7.54 4.49 -1.32
CA GLU A 20 7.53 3.74 -2.58
C GLU A 20 8.63 2.67 -2.61
N ALA A 21 9.89 3.09 -2.39
CA ALA A 21 11.04 2.18 -2.38
C ALA A 21 10.89 1.07 -1.31
N ASN A 22 10.40 1.41 -0.12
CA ASN A 22 10.14 0.41 0.91
C ASN A 22 9.01 -0.54 0.52
N PHE A 23 7.92 -0.02 -0.05
CA PHE A 23 6.80 -0.81 -0.52
C PHE A 23 7.21 -1.77 -1.64
N GLU A 24 8.09 -1.34 -2.56
CA GLU A 24 8.65 -2.20 -3.60
C GLU A 24 9.42 -3.39 -3.01
N ASN A 25 10.14 -3.17 -1.90
CA ASN A 25 10.86 -4.20 -1.16
C ASN A 25 9.96 -5.16 -0.37
N PHE A 26 8.65 -4.88 -0.25
CA PHE A 26 7.75 -5.81 0.44
C PHE A 26 7.62 -7.14 -0.32
N PRO A 27 7.46 -8.26 0.39
CA PRO A 27 7.14 -9.54 -0.22
C PRO A 27 5.89 -9.44 -1.10
N HIS A 28 5.85 -10.23 -2.17
CA HIS A 28 4.73 -10.21 -3.12
C HIS A 28 3.37 -10.53 -2.46
N SER A 29 3.34 -11.43 -1.47
CA SER A 29 2.15 -11.76 -0.68
C SER A 29 1.60 -10.58 0.10
N VAL A 30 2.49 -9.81 0.75
CA VAL A 30 2.13 -8.59 1.51
C VAL A 30 1.58 -7.53 0.58
N LYS A 31 2.27 -7.25 -0.54
CA LYS A 31 1.79 -6.29 -1.56
C LYS A 31 0.40 -6.68 -2.06
N ARG A 32 0.19 -7.95 -2.35
CA ARG A 32 -1.11 -8.45 -2.81
C ARG A 32 -2.21 -8.23 -1.77
N GLY A 33 -1.98 -8.58 -0.50
CA GLY A 33 -2.99 -8.39 0.55
C GLY A 33 -3.37 -6.92 0.76
N ILE A 34 -2.39 -6.01 0.68
CA ILE A 34 -2.62 -4.56 0.77
C ILE A 34 -3.46 -4.08 -0.43
N LEU A 35 -3.05 -4.43 -1.65
CA LEU A 35 -3.75 -4.03 -2.87
C LEU A 35 -5.17 -4.58 -2.89
N GLU A 36 -5.38 -5.84 -2.50
CA GLU A 36 -6.71 -6.44 -2.39
C GLU A 36 -7.60 -5.65 -1.41
N ARG A 37 -7.09 -5.28 -0.23
CA ARG A 37 -7.84 -4.45 0.73
C ARG A 37 -8.20 -3.09 0.14
N ILE A 38 -7.30 -2.44 -0.60
CA ILE A 38 -7.58 -1.16 -1.26
C ILE A 38 -8.64 -1.34 -2.36
N ILE A 39 -8.54 -2.41 -3.15
CA ILE A 39 -9.47 -2.74 -4.25
C ILE A 39 -10.87 -3.03 -3.75
N GLN A 40 -10.98 -3.76 -2.63
CA GLN A 40 -12.24 -4.15 -2.00
C GLN A 40 -12.94 -2.99 -1.28
N ALA A 41 -12.26 -1.86 -1.05
CA ALA A 41 -12.88 -0.67 -0.46
C ALA A 41 -13.86 -0.02 -1.46
N LYS A 42 -15.15 -0.36 -1.32
CA LYS A 42 -16.23 0.13 -2.20
C LYS A 42 -16.54 1.62 -2.02
N ARG A 43 -16.29 2.16 -0.83
CA ARG A 43 -16.50 3.58 -0.52
C ARG A 43 -15.23 4.38 -0.83
N PRO A 44 -15.33 5.51 -1.56
CA PRO A 44 -14.16 6.32 -1.94
C PRO A 44 -13.39 6.83 -0.72
N GLU A 45 -14.07 7.24 0.35
CA GLU A 45 -13.46 7.68 1.60
C GLU A 45 -12.62 6.58 2.27
N THR A 46 -13.17 5.35 2.33
CA THR A 46 -12.46 4.20 2.89
C THR A 46 -11.25 3.83 2.03
N ARG A 47 -11.38 3.95 0.71
CA ARG A 47 -10.27 3.73 -0.22
C ARG A 47 -9.15 4.75 0.03
N ALA A 48 -9.47 6.03 0.04
CA ALA A 48 -8.50 7.11 0.31
C ALA A 48 -7.81 6.92 1.67
N LYS A 49 -8.57 6.57 2.72
CA LYS A 49 -8.01 6.26 4.03
C LYS A 49 -7.01 5.10 3.98
N ARG A 50 -7.36 3.98 3.34
CA ARG A 50 -6.47 2.81 3.23
C ARG A 50 -5.23 3.09 2.40
N VAL A 51 -5.37 3.88 1.33
CA VAL A 51 -4.25 4.32 0.48
C VAL A 51 -3.27 5.16 1.30
N ARG A 52 -3.76 6.17 2.03
CA ARG A 52 -2.93 6.99 2.91
C ARG A 52 -2.25 6.17 4.00
N GLU A 53 -3.00 5.33 4.72
CA GLU A 53 -2.45 4.45 5.76
C GLU A 53 -1.37 3.52 5.20
N THR A 54 -1.54 3.03 3.97
CA THR A 54 -0.53 2.19 3.31
C THR A 54 0.75 2.98 3.04
N ALA A 55 0.64 4.19 2.49
CA ALA A 55 1.79 5.03 2.21
C ALA A 55 2.52 5.46 3.49
N GLU A 56 1.78 5.82 4.54
CA GLU A 56 2.32 6.10 5.87
C GLU A 56 3.07 4.89 6.44
N LEU A 57 2.45 3.70 6.45
CA LEU A 57 3.07 2.48 6.98
C LEU A 57 4.28 2.05 6.16
N ALA A 58 4.26 2.26 4.84
CA ALA A 58 5.38 1.97 3.97
C ALA A 58 6.59 2.88 4.21
N THR A 59 6.45 4.03 4.90
CA THR A 59 7.63 4.79 5.36
C THR A 59 8.47 4.00 6.38
N HIS A 60 7.86 3.06 7.10
CA HIS A 60 8.56 2.21 8.04
C HIS A 60 9.13 0.99 7.32
N LYS A 61 10.43 0.74 7.50
CA LYS A 61 11.07 -0.49 7.02
C LYS A 61 10.31 -1.70 7.57
N TYR A 62 10.00 -2.65 6.70
CA TYR A 62 9.43 -3.93 7.09
C TYR A 62 10.48 -4.77 7.82
N SER A 63 10.69 -4.49 9.10
CA SER A 63 11.38 -5.39 10.01
C SER A 63 10.36 -6.37 10.57
N ARG A 64 9.97 -7.37 9.78
CA ARG A 64 9.34 -8.56 10.33
C ARG A 64 9.94 -9.79 9.68
N GLU A 65 10.64 -10.57 10.50
CA GLU A 65 10.98 -11.94 10.20
C GLU A 65 9.76 -12.68 9.61
N PRO A 66 9.98 -13.56 8.63
CA PRO A 66 8.88 -14.25 7.97
C PRO A 66 8.18 -15.16 8.98
N VAL A 67 6.95 -14.80 9.32
CA VAL A 67 5.98 -15.75 9.89
C VAL A 67 5.07 -16.15 8.73
N ASP A 68 5.33 -17.33 8.18
CA ASP A 68 4.50 -18.00 7.19
C ASP A 68 4.72 -19.51 7.36
N PRO A 69 3.68 -20.35 7.44
CA PRO A 69 2.50 -20.32 8.32
C PRO A 69 2.66 -21.13 9.62
#